data_AF-T0YF59-F1
#
_entry.id   AF-T0YF59-F1
#
_cell.length_a   1.000
_cell.length_b   1.000
_cell.length_c   1.000
_cell.angle_alpha   90.00
_cell.angle_beta   90.00
_cell.angle_gamma   90.00
#
_symmetry.space_group_name_H-M   'P 1'
#
loop_
_entity.id
_entity.type
_entity.pdbx_description
1 polymer ?
#
loop_
_entity_poly.entity_id
_entity_poly.type
_entity_poly.pdbx_seq_one_letter_code
_entity_poly.pdbx_strand_id
1 'polypeptide(L)'
;EVVVSYAFWQAAFGGKSDVLGRTLEVRGTPMHIVGVMPRQFVFPIPHTAFWMPFVITPALAHDNRINYLMLAHAPSGWSLSNINTLLGTIRDRELRSESPSAQARAEKNGYVIDAVPYRQLLLSYVGGTAPFWGLFAFSLLLLLLATLNSTTLVLARQRERLGDLKLRQVLGAEHTAIVRITLLE
;
A
#
# COMPACT_ATOMS: atom_id res chain seq x y z
N GLU A 1 -0.24 -7.45 -29.24
CA GLU A 1 0.74 -8.19 -28.40
C GLU A 1 0.46 -7.91 -26.94
N VAL A 2 0.84 -8.83 -26.06
CA VAL A 2 0.61 -8.72 -24.60
C VAL A 2 1.79 -9.29 -23.83
N VAL A 3 2.11 -8.70 -22.68
CA VAL A 3 3.05 -9.27 -21.71
C VAL A 3 2.24 -9.75 -20.51
N VAL A 4 2.48 -10.96 -20.03
CA VAL A 4 1.75 -11.53 -18.88
C VAL A 4 2.58 -11.49 -17.61
N SER A 5 1.93 -11.44 -16.44
CA SER A 5 2.62 -11.54 -15.16
C SER A 5 3.01 -12.98 -14.86
N TYR A 6 4.04 -13.16 -14.03
CA TYR A 6 4.46 -14.49 -13.57
C TYR A 6 3.30 -15.25 -12.91
N ALA A 7 2.51 -14.58 -12.07
CA ALA A 7 1.39 -15.19 -11.37
C ALA A 7 0.29 -15.65 -12.34
N PHE A 8 -0.04 -14.82 -13.33
CA PHE A 8 -1.02 -15.19 -14.36
C PHE A 8 -0.52 -16.35 -15.22
N TRP A 9 0.76 -16.32 -15.62
CA TRP A 9 1.38 -17.40 -16.37
C TRP A 9 1.34 -18.75 -15.62
N GLN A 10 1.65 -18.74 -14.33
CA GLN A 10 1.55 -19.94 -13.48
C GLN A 10 0.10 -20.45 -13.39
N ALA A 11 -0.86 -19.56 -13.13
CA ALA A 11 -2.26 -19.94 -12.92
C ALA A 11 -2.96 -20.41 -14.21
N ALA A 12 -2.77 -19.69 -15.32
CA ALA A 12 -3.48 -19.95 -16.57
C ALA A 12 -2.78 -20.96 -17.48
N PHE A 13 -1.44 -21.01 -17.45
CA PHE A 13 -0.64 -21.85 -18.35
C PHE A 13 0.18 -22.91 -17.61
N GLY A 14 0.04 -23.03 -16.29
CA GLY A 14 0.74 -24.04 -15.49
C GLY A 14 2.26 -23.86 -15.46
N GLY A 15 2.78 -22.66 -15.73
CA GLY A 15 4.22 -22.43 -15.78
C GLY A 15 4.92 -23.05 -16.99
N LYS A 16 4.20 -23.34 -18.09
CA LYS A 16 4.80 -23.91 -19.29
C LYS A 16 5.69 -22.89 -20.03
N SER A 17 6.89 -23.31 -20.41
CA SER A 17 7.87 -22.47 -21.13
C SER A 17 7.46 -22.12 -22.56
N ASP A 18 6.51 -22.87 -23.14
CA ASP A 18 6.00 -22.68 -24.51
C ASP A 18 4.85 -21.66 -24.59
N VAL A 19 4.79 -20.70 -23.66
CA VAL A 19 3.72 -19.69 -23.59
C VAL A 19 3.90 -18.56 -24.61
N LEU A 20 5.14 -18.29 -25.03
CA LEU A 20 5.43 -17.23 -26.01
C LEU A 20 4.80 -17.56 -27.37
N GLY A 21 4.21 -16.56 -28.02
CA GLY A 21 3.47 -16.70 -29.28
C GLY A 21 2.03 -17.20 -29.14
N ARG A 22 1.66 -17.78 -27.99
CA ARG A 22 0.26 -18.21 -27.74
C ARG A 22 -0.68 -17.03 -27.72
N THR A 23 -1.93 -17.28 -28.11
CA THR A 23 -2.99 -16.28 -28.15
C THR A 23 -3.71 -16.21 -26.81
N LEU A 24 -3.82 -15.01 -26.26
CA LEU A 24 -4.70 -14.64 -25.17
C LEU A 24 -5.84 -13.79 -25.73
N GLU A 25 -7.08 -14.16 -25.45
CA GLU A 25 -8.24 -13.35 -25.84
C GLU A 25 -8.53 -12.31 -24.76
N VAL A 26 -8.44 -11.03 -25.12
CA VAL A 26 -8.71 -9.90 -24.21
C VAL A 26 -9.89 -9.11 -24.76
N ARG A 27 -11.04 -9.18 -24.08
CA ARG A 27 -12.28 -8.50 -24.50
C ARG A 27 -12.66 -8.79 -25.97
N GLY A 28 -12.57 -10.05 -26.40
CA GLY A 28 -12.86 -10.45 -27.77
C GLY A 28 -11.75 -10.15 -28.79
N THR A 29 -10.63 -9.55 -28.36
CA THR A 29 -9.49 -9.25 -29.23
C THR A 29 -8.36 -10.27 -28.99
N PRO A 30 -7.94 -11.05 -30.00
CA PRO A 30 -6.82 -11.97 -29.87
C PRO A 30 -5.50 -11.20 -29.77
N MET A 31 -4.69 -11.53 -28.76
CA MET A 31 -3.36 -10.95 -28.55
C MET A 31 -2.30 -12.02 -28.34
N HIS A 32 -1.18 -11.92 -29.05
CA HIS A 32 -0.05 -12.82 -28.86
C HIS A 32 0.77 -12.45 -27.62
N ILE A 33 1.08 -13.45 -26.80
CA ILE A 33 1.96 -13.31 -25.63
C ILE A 33 3.40 -13.18 -26.13
N VAL A 34 4.02 -12.02 -25.87
CA VAL A 34 5.40 -11.73 -26.29
C VAL A 34 6.40 -11.77 -25.13
N GLY A 35 5.92 -11.90 -23.89
CA GLY A 35 6.79 -11.99 -22.73
C GLY A 35 6.06 -12.39 -21.46
N VAL A 36 6.84 -12.87 -20.49
CA VAL A 36 6.41 -13.11 -19.10
C VAL A 36 7.26 -12.26 -18.18
N MET A 37 6.64 -11.44 -17.34
CA MET A 37 7.36 -10.62 -16.37
C MET A 37 7.98 -11.46 -15.25
N PRO A 38 9.12 -11.02 -14.65
CA PRO A 38 9.73 -11.68 -13.51
C PRO A 38 8.78 -11.85 -12.32
N ARG A 39 9.01 -12.86 -11.49
CA ARG A 39 8.18 -13.17 -10.31
C ARG A 39 7.97 -11.99 -9.35
N GLN A 40 8.98 -11.14 -9.19
CA GLN A 40 8.97 -10.01 -8.26
C GLN A 40 8.48 -8.71 -8.91
N PHE A 41 8.11 -8.74 -10.20
CA PHE A 41 7.69 -7.54 -10.92
C PHE A 41 6.26 -7.16 -10.55
N VAL A 42 6.11 -6.06 -9.82
CA VAL A 42 4.83 -5.51 -9.38
C VAL A 42 4.69 -4.09 -9.93
N PHE A 43 3.92 -3.96 -11.01
CA PHE A 43 3.70 -2.67 -11.67
C PHE A 43 2.41 -2.71 -12.52
N PRO A 44 1.67 -1.61 -12.69
CA PRO A 44 1.69 -0.43 -11.84
C PRO A 44 1.01 -0.70 -10.49
N ILE A 45 0.32 -1.82 -10.32
CA ILE A 45 -0.40 -2.18 -9.09
C ILE A 45 -0.22 -3.67 -8.78
N PRO A 46 -0.41 -4.09 -7.52
CA PRO A 46 -0.44 -5.50 -7.15
C PRO A 46 -1.46 -6.28 -7.99
N HIS A 47 -1.17 -7.56 -8.23
CA HIS A 47 -2.06 -8.49 -8.95
C HIS A 47 -2.39 -8.10 -10.39
N THR A 48 -1.56 -7.27 -11.03
CA THR A 48 -1.67 -7.04 -12.48
C THR A 48 -1.45 -8.37 -13.24
N ALA A 49 -2.43 -8.78 -14.05
CA ALA A 49 -2.40 -10.05 -14.77
C ALA A 49 -1.58 -9.96 -16.06
N PHE A 50 -1.71 -8.84 -16.78
CA PHE A 50 -1.04 -8.61 -18.05
C PHE A 50 -0.96 -7.11 -18.38
N TRP A 51 -0.05 -6.76 -19.28
CA TRP A 51 0.12 -5.42 -19.84
C TRP A 51 -0.04 -5.48 -21.35
N MET A 52 -0.81 -4.56 -21.88
CA MET A 52 -1.04 -4.41 -23.31
C MET A 52 -0.81 -2.96 -23.73
N PRO A 53 -0.39 -2.70 -24.98
CA PRO A 53 -0.30 -1.36 -25.50
C PRO A 53 -1.63 -0.62 -25.35
N PHE A 54 -1.56 0.61 -24.86
CA PHE A 54 -2.72 1.49 -24.76
C PHE A 54 -2.58 2.60 -25.80
N VAL A 55 -3.52 2.63 -26.76
CA VAL A 55 -3.53 3.63 -27.84
C VAL A 55 -4.71 4.57 -27.61
N ILE A 56 -4.41 5.86 -27.45
CA ILE A 56 -5.42 6.91 -27.37
C ILE A 56 -5.88 7.22 -28.79
N THR A 57 -7.09 6.80 -29.14
CA THR A 57 -7.71 7.14 -30.43
C THR A 57 -8.40 8.51 -30.35
N PRO A 58 -8.63 9.21 -31.48
CA PRO A 58 -9.35 10.49 -31.47
C PRO A 58 -10.73 10.40 -30.81
N ALA A 59 -11.46 9.31 -31.03
CA ALA A 59 -12.75 9.07 -30.39
C ALA A 59 -12.61 8.98 -28.86
N LEU A 60 -11.56 8.33 -28.38
CA LEU A 60 -11.27 8.16 -26.96
C LEU A 60 -10.76 9.45 -26.30
N ALA A 61 -10.06 10.30 -27.08
CA ALA A 61 -9.57 11.60 -26.62
C ALA A 61 -10.69 12.62 -26.41
N HIS A 62 -11.79 12.52 -27.17
CA HIS A 62 -12.96 13.40 -27.03
C HIS A 62 -14.01 12.86 -26.06
N ASP A 63 -13.79 11.69 -25.45
CA ASP A 63 -14.69 11.13 -24.45
C ASP A 63 -14.38 11.71 -23.05
N ASN A 64 -15.09 12.79 -22.72
CA ASN A 64 -14.99 13.50 -21.44
C ASN A 64 -15.47 12.70 -20.22
N ARG A 65 -15.78 11.41 -20.38
CA ARG A 65 -16.18 10.50 -19.28
C ARG A 65 -15.02 9.67 -18.75
N ILE A 66 -13.87 9.65 -19.44
CA ILE A 66 -12.77 8.75 -19.10
C ILE A 66 -11.66 9.50 -18.38
N ASN A 67 -11.48 9.16 -17.09
CA ASN A 67 -10.33 9.59 -16.32
C ASN A 67 -9.21 8.55 -16.45
N TYR A 68 -8.10 8.94 -17.07
CA TYR A 68 -6.93 8.08 -17.19
C TYR A 68 -5.99 8.28 -16.00
N LEU A 69 -5.69 7.18 -15.32
CA LEU A 69 -4.51 7.14 -14.46
C LEU A 69 -3.28 7.05 -15.35
N MET A 70 -2.47 8.10 -15.35
CA MET A 70 -1.19 8.13 -16.06
C MET A 70 -0.05 7.99 -15.04
N LEU A 71 0.94 7.16 -15.38
CA LEU A 71 2.19 7.11 -14.64
C LEU A 71 3.24 7.92 -15.41
N ALA A 72 3.88 8.84 -14.70
CA ALA A 72 4.96 9.65 -15.23
C ALA A 72 6.19 9.53 -14.33
N HIS A 73 7.37 9.54 -14.94
CA HIS A 73 8.62 9.67 -14.20
C HIS A 73 8.95 11.15 -14.05
N ALA A 74 9.03 11.62 -12.80
CA ALA A 74 9.40 13.00 -12.52
C ALA A 74 10.87 13.26 -12.92
N PRO A 75 11.20 14.40 -13.53
CA PRO A 75 12.59 14.78 -13.74
C PRO A 75 13.32 14.94 -12.39
N SER A 76 14.62 14.66 -12.37
CA SER A 76 15.44 14.78 -11.16
C SER A 76 15.37 16.20 -10.58
N GLY A 77 15.13 16.32 -9.28
CA GLY A 77 15.07 17.61 -8.57
C GLY A 77 13.72 18.33 -8.63
N TRP A 78 12.71 17.78 -9.32
CA TRP A 78 11.38 18.36 -9.31
C TRP A 78 10.60 17.98 -8.05
N SER A 79 10.08 18.99 -7.35
CA SER A 79 9.13 18.77 -6.27
C SER A 79 7.74 18.45 -6.83
N LEU A 80 6.90 17.79 -6.03
CA LEU A 80 5.50 17.54 -6.40
C LEU A 80 4.75 18.86 -6.66
N SER A 81 5.07 19.91 -5.90
CA SER A 81 4.51 21.25 -6.11
C SER A 81 4.83 21.78 -7.50
N ASN A 82 6.08 21.68 -7.94
CA ASN A 82 6.49 22.15 -9.28
C ASN A 82 5.75 21.40 -10.39
N ILE A 83 5.58 20.09 -10.21
CA ILE A 83 4.83 19.24 -11.14
C ILE A 83 3.37 19.70 -11.21
N ASN A 84 2.70 19.87 -10.06
CA ASN A 84 1.29 20.27 -10.03
C ASN A 84 1.07 21.70 -10.53
N THR A 85 2.02 22.63 -10.33
CA THR A 85 1.98 23.96 -10.94
C THR A 85 2.03 23.88 -12.48
N LEU A 86 2.91 23.03 -13.02
CA LEU A 86 3.00 22.80 -14.47
C LEU A 86 1.71 22.16 -15.00
N LEU A 87 1.20 21.12 -14.34
CA LEU A 87 -0.04 20.44 -14.74
C LEU A 87 -1.26 21.36 -14.66
N GLY A 88 -1.34 22.23 -13.64
CA GLY A 88 -2.36 23.27 -13.57
C GLY A 88 -2.29 24.26 -14.73
N THR A 89 -1.08 24.64 -15.15
CA THR A 89 -0.89 25.50 -16.32
C THR A 89 -1.34 24.82 -17.62
N ILE A 90 -1.06 23.52 -17.77
CA ILE A 90 -1.53 22.71 -18.90
C ILE A 90 -3.06 22.62 -18.88
N ARG A 91 -3.65 22.25 -17.74
CA ARG A 91 -5.11 22.22 -17.54
C ARG A 91 -5.75 23.53 -17.98
N ASP A 92 -5.25 24.67 -17.50
CA ASP A 92 -5.84 25.98 -17.80
C ASP A 92 -5.69 26.35 -19.28
N ARG A 93 -4.61 25.90 -19.93
CA ARG A 93 -4.43 26.08 -21.37
C ARG A 93 -5.46 25.27 -22.16
N GLU A 94 -5.63 23.99 -21.84
CA GLU A 94 -6.60 23.11 -22.51
C GLU A 94 -8.04 23.59 -22.29
N LEU A 95 -8.39 24.01 -21.07
CA LEU A 95 -9.71 24.58 -20.80
C LEU A 95 -9.98 25.84 -21.63
N ARG A 96 -8.99 26.71 -21.85
CA ARG A 96 -9.18 27.92 -22.66
C ARG A 96 -9.44 27.63 -24.15
N SER A 97 -8.98 26.50 -24.67
CA SER A 97 -9.30 26.07 -26.04
C SER A 97 -10.68 25.43 -26.20
N GLU A 98 -11.33 25.09 -25.09
CA GLU A 98 -12.67 24.50 -25.09
C GLU A 98 -13.79 25.53 -25.21
N SER A 99 -14.99 25.07 -25.59
CA SER A 99 -16.18 25.92 -25.66
C SER A 99 -16.58 26.50 -24.28
N PRO A 100 -17.24 27.66 -24.20
CA PRO A 100 -17.67 28.25 -22.91
C PRO A 100 -18.55 27.33 -22.05
N SER A 101 -19.39 26.49 -22.69
CA SER A 101 -20.22 25.51 -21.98
C SER A 101 -19.40 24.35 -21.40
N ALA A 102 -18.35 23.92 -22.10
CA ALA A 102 -17.42 22.90 -21.61
C ALA A 102 -16.56 23.43 -20.45
N GLN A 103 -16.08 24.68 -20.52
CA GLN A 103 -15.37 25.35 -19.44
C GLN A 103 -16.22 25.41 -18.16
N ALA A 104 -17.45 25.94 -18.25
CA ALA A 104 -18.36 26.03 -17.10
C ALA A 104 -18.67 24.66 -16.48
N ARG A 105 -18.77 23.60 -17.31
CA ARG A 105 -18.96 22.22 -16.84
C ARG A 105 -17.72 21.69 -16.11
N ALA A 106 -16.53 21.95 -16.64
CA ALA A 106 -15.27 21.51 -16.05
C ALA A 106 -15.05 22.16 -14.68
N GLU A 107 -15.30 23.46 -14.56
CA GLU A 107 -15.23 24.19 -13.28
C GLU A 107 -16.23 23.65 -12.26
N LYS A 108 -17.50 23.46 -12.66
CA LYS A 108 -18.56 22.90 -11.80
C LYS A 108 -18.21 21.51 -11.28
N ASN A 109 -17.55 20.69 -12.09
CA ASN A 109 -17.19 19.32 -11.75
C ASN A 109 -15.84 19.21 -11.02
N GLY A 110 -15.14 20.32 -10.78
CA GLY A 110 -13.82 20.30 -10.17
C GLY A 110 -12.79 19.55 -11.03
N TYR A 111 -12.77 19.82 -12.34
CA TYR A 111 -11.78 19.22 -13.23
C TYR A 111 -10.37 19.66 -12.84
N VAL A 112 -9.52 18.68 -12.53
CA VAL A 112 -8.15 18.91 -12.08
C VAL A 112 -7.23 17.90 -12.77
N ILE A 113 -6.02 18.35 -13.12
CA ILE A 113 -4.93 17.50 -13.57
C ILE A 113 -3.84 17.62 -12.52
N ASP A 114 -3.78 16.67 -11.59
CA ASP A 114 -2.82 16.65 -10.50
C ASP A 114 -2.02 15.35 -10.49
N ALA A 115 -0.78 15.45 -10.06
CA ALA A 115 0.05 14.30 -9.74
C ALA A 115 -0.01 14.00 -8.24
N VAL A 116 0.04 12.71 -7.94
CA VAL A 116 0.29 12.19 -6.59
C VAL A 116 1.50 11.25 -6.63
N PRO A 117 2.26 11.11 -5.53
CA PRO A 117 3.36 10.16 -5.48
C PRO A 117 2.85 8.74 -5.76
N TYR A 118 3.57 7.99 -6.58
CA TYR A 118 3.21 6.62 -6.93
C TYR A 118 3.00 5.71 -5.70
N ARG A 119 3.75 5.94 -4.61
CA ARG A 119 3.55 5.25 -3.32
C ARG A 119 2.15 5.45 -2.75
N GLN A 120 1.57 6.65 -2.89
CA GLN A 120 0.23 6.94 -2.38
C GLN A 120 -0.83 6.15 -3.15
N LEU A 121 -0.67 6.03 -4.47
CA LEU A 121 -1.51 5.16 -5.29
C LEU A 121 -1.43 3.71 -4.79
N LEU A 122 -0.24 3.15 -4.58
CA LEU A 122 -0.10 1.80 -4.05
C LEU A 122 -0.77 1.62 -2.68
N LEU A 123 -0.62 2.62 -1.80
CA LEU A 123 -1.28 2.60 -0.48
C LEU A 123 -2.80 2.63 -0.60
N SER A 124 -3.37 3.36 -1.56
CA SER A 124 -4.84 3.37 -1.73
C SER A 124 -5.43 2.00 -2.07
N TYR A 125 -4.68 1.12 -2.76
CA TYR A 125 -5.13 -0.25 -3.04
C TYR A 125 -5.24 -1.13 -1.80
N VAL A 126 -4.51 -0.80 -0.73
CA VAL A 126 -4.53 -1.54 0.55
C VAL A 126 -5.32 -0.80 1.63
N GLY A 127 -6.16 0.18 1.27
CA GLY A 127 -6.97 0.94 2.23
C GLY A 127 -6.22 2.07 2.94
N GLY A 128 -5.08 2.51 2.39
CA GLY A 128 -4.25 3.59 2.94
C GLY A 128 -3.38 3.13 4.12
N THR A 129 -3.13 4.04 5.06
CA THR A 129 -2.33 3.76 6.27
C THR A 129 -3.17 3.32 7.47
N ALA A 130 -4.50 3.45 7.40
CA ALA A 130 -5.41 3.15 8.51
C ALA A 130 -5.36 1.68 8.98
N PRO A 131 -5.32 0.67 8.08
CA PRO A 131 -5.25 -0.73 8.52
C PRO A 131 -3.99 -1.05 9.33
N PHE A 132 -2.87 -0.42 8.99
CA PHE A 132 -1.61 -0.59 9.72
C PHE A 132 -1.69 -0.03 11.14
N TRP A 133 -2.32 1.13 11.32
CA TRP A 133 -2.58 1.70 12.65
C TRP A 133 -3.53 0.83 13.47
N GLY A 134 -4.56 0.26 12.84
CA GLY A 134 -5.47 -0.70 13.50
C GLY A 134 -4.73 -1.94 13.99
N LEU A 135 -3.89 -2.54 13.15
CA LEU A 135 -3.05 -3.70 13.52
C LEU A 135 -2.05 -3.36 14.64
N PHE A 136 -1.44 -2.17 14.59
CA PHE A 136 -0.53 -1.71 15.63
C PHE A 136 -1.26 -1.53 16.98
N ALA A 137 -2.41 -0.87 16.98
CA ALA A 137 -3.23 -0.68 18.18
C ALA A 137 -3.68 -2.03 18.78
N PHE A 138 -4.13 -2.96 17.93
CA PHE A 138 -4.50 -4.31 18.36
C PHE A 138 -3.31 -5.07 18.97
N SER A 139 -2.14 -4.99 18.33
CA SER A 139 -0.91 -5.62 18.84
C SER A 139 -0.51 -5.04 20.20
N LEU A 140 -0.66 -3.72 20.39
CA LEU A 140 -0.40 -3.04 21.66
C LEU A 140 -1.38 -3.51 22.76
N LEU A 141 -2.66 -3.68 22.43
CA LEU A 141 -3.65 -4.22 23.36
C LEU A 141 -3.32 -5.66 23.77
N LEU A 142 -2.92 -6.51 22.82
CA LEU A 142 -2.48 -7.87 23.12
C LEU A 142 -1.24 -7.88 24.03
N LEU A 143 -0.28 -6.99 23.78
CA LEU A 143 0.90 -6.83 24.63
C LEU A 143 0.49 -6.42 26.05
N LEU A 144 -0.43 -5.47 26.20
CA LEU A 144 -0.96 -5.05 27.50
C LEU A 144 -1.70 -6.17 28.23
N LEU A 145 -2.49 -6.97 27.52
CA LEU A 145 -3.14 -8.14 28.10
C LEU A 145 -2.12 -9.17 28.59
N ALA A 146 -1.06 -9.42 27.80
CA ALA A 146 0.01 -10.32 28.18
C ALA A 146 0.78 -9.82 29.42
N THR A 147 1.08 -8.52 29.52
CA THR A 147 1.77 -7.95 30.69
C THR A 147 0.89 -7.93 31.93
N LEU A 148 -0.40 -7.64 31.79
CA LEU A 148 -1.37 -7.75 32.90
C LEU A 148 -1.44 -9.18 33.43
N ASN A 149 -1.56 -10.16 32.54
CA ASN A 149 -1.60 -11.58 32.91
C ASN A 149 -0.28 -12.04 33.56
N SER A 150 0.87 -11.57 33.06
CA SER A 150 2.16 -11.87 33.68
C SER A 150 2.27 -11.25 35.08
N THR A 151 1.74 -10.03 35.27
CA THR A 151 1.73 -9.33 36.56
C THR A 151 0.89 -10.08 37.61
N THR A 152 -0.30 -10.57 37.23
CA THR A 152 -1.15 -11.35 38.16
C THR A 152 -0.51 -12.68 38.56
N LEU A 153 0.20 -13.35 37.64
CA LEU A 153 0.97 -14.56 37.93
C LEU A 153 2.15 -14.30 38.88
N VAL A 154 2.91 -13.22 38.66
CA VAL A 154 4.02 -12.83 39.55
C VAL A 154 3.49 -12.51 40.94
N LEU A 155 2.39 -11.75 41.04
CA LEU A 155 1.73 -11.45 42.32
C LEU A 155 1.26 -12.71 43.06
N ALA A 156 0.75 -13.71 42.35
CA ALA A 156 0.37 -15.00 42.94
C ALA A 156 1.60 -15.74 43.51
N ARG A 157 2.71 -15.81 42.77
CA ARG A 157 3.97 -16.44 43.25
C ARG A 157 4.58 -15.71 44.44
N GLN A 158 4.48 -14.38 44.47
CA GLN A 158 4.99 -13.60 45.59
C GLN A 158 4.28 -13.94 46.90
N ARG A 159 2.98 -14.28 46.86
CA ARG A 159 2.25 -14.70 48.07
C ARG A 159 2.82 -15.97 48.71
N GLU A 160 3.27 -16.93 47.90
CA GLU A 160 3.91 -18.16 48.39
C GLU A 160 5.28 -17.87 49.03
N ARG A 161 5.96 -16.81 48.59
CA ARG A 161 7.30 -16.42 49.06
C ARG A 161 7.30 -15.40 50.19
N LEU A 162 6.14 -14.82 50.54
CA LEU A 162 6.02 -13.84 51.63
C LEU A 162 6.62 -14.32 52.95
N GLY A 163 6.53 -15.63 53.24
CA GLY A 163 7.12 -16.23 54.43
C GLY A 163 8.65 -16.15 54.44
N ASP A 164 9.29 -16.57 53.33
CA ASP A 164 10.76 -16.54 53.18
C ASP A 164 11.29 -15.10 53.14
N LEU A 165 10.58 -14.19 52.46
CA LEU A 165 10.93 -12.77 52.42
C LEU A 165 10.89 -12.11 53.81
N LYS A 166 9.87 -12.41 54.62
CA LYS A 166 9.78 -11.95 56.02
C LYS A 166 10.89 -12.52 56.89
N LEU A 167 11.23 -13.80 56.73
CA LEU A 167 12.32 -14.45 57.47
C LEU A 167 13.66 -13.75 57.19
N ARG A 168 13.95 -13.45 55.92
CA ARG A 168 15.16 -12.71 55.52
C ARG A 168 15.19 -11.28 56.06
N GLN A 169 14.02 -10.63 56.15
CA GLN A 169 13.87 -9.31 56.76
C GLN A 169 14.21 -9.34 58.26
N VAL A 170 13.76 -10.37 58.99
CA VAL A 170 14.11 -10.59 60.40
C VAL A 170 15.61 -10.89 60.58
N LEU A 171 16.23 -11.55 59.61
CA LEU A 171 17.68 -11.82 59.57
C LEU A 171 18.53 -10.60 59.14
N GLY A 172 17.92 -9.44 58.88
CA GLY A 172 18.61 -8.17 58.63
C GLY A 172 18.74 -7.76 57.16
N ALA A 173 17.99 -8.36 56.23
CA ALA A 173 17.99 -7.92 54.83
C ALA A 173 17.38 -6.53 54.66
N GLU A 174 18.07 -5.64 53.94
CA GLU A 174 17.59 -4.29 53.62
C GLU A 174 16.41 -4.31 52.63
N HIS A 175 15.56 -3.29 52.73
CA HIS A 175 14.35 -3.16 51.89
C HIS A 175 14.67 -3.09 50.38
N THR A 176 15.79 -2.49 50.01
CA THR A 176 16.31 -2.40 48.64
C THR A 176 16.78 -3.75 48.11
N ALA A 177 17.39 -4.58 48.96
CA ALA A 177 17.81 -5.93 48.60
C ALA A 177 16.60 -6.82 48.29
N ILE A 178 15.50 -6.66 49.04
CA ILE A 178 14.24 -7.36 48.78
C ILE A 178 13.64 -6.91 47.44
N VAL A 179 13.46 -5.60 47.22
CA VAL A 179 12.90 -5.06 45.97
C VAL A 179 13.71 -5.48 44.75
N ARG A 180 15.04 -5.48 44.85
CA ARG A 180 15.93 -5.90 43.77
C ARG A 180 15.75 -7.37 43.41
N ILE A 181 15.60 -8.25 44.40
CA ILE A 181 15.34 -9.68 44.17
C ILE A 181 13.98 -9.87 43.49
N THR A 182 12.95 -9.12 43.91
CA THR A 182 11.61 -9.22 43.31
C THR A 182 11.53 -8.70 41.87
N LEU A 183 12.36 -7.73 41.50
CA LEU A 183 12.40 -7.13 40.15
C LEU A 183 13.27 -7.91 39.15
N LEU A 184 14.24 -8.69 39.64
CA LEU A 184 15.16 -9.48 38.80
C LEU A 184 14.66 -10.90 38.51
N GLU A 185 13.57 -11.33 39.16
CA GLU A 185 12.83 -12.57 38.84
C GLU A 185 11.77 -12.36 37.76
#